data_AF-A0A0D2J9Y7-F1
#
_entry.id   AF-A0A0D2J9Y7-F1
#
_cell.length_a   1.000
_cell.length_b   1.000
_cell.length_c   1.000
_cell.angle_alpha   90.00
_cell.angle_beta   90.00
_cell.angle_gamma   90.00
#
_symmetry.space_group_name_H-M   'P 1'
#
loop_
_entity.id
_entity.type
_entity.pdbx_description
1 polymer ?
#
loop_
_entity_poly.entity_id
_entity_poly.type
_entity_poly.pdbx_seq_one_letter_code
_entity_poly.pdbx_strand_id
1 'polypeptide(L)'
;MRPEQRSQKLLGVTRSKAKMYEYGVPEEHHISIPQDPAKLFSLTIGMLGDLAAAINREGIQPESIIELRDNLIFSARFFDSYLQSKLNESLDPYLVLLGSAAYYLCDLPGSSSVMSKWIDGDCPDLDGEGLEDLLLWLLQADLSTDFDIWDGPFREYIESISKMVVDFFEDGNDEENLIDWVSQLRKAVYEHGTPRQLLFGDVIAAVIRKKIENSSWKALPFYSELPRDKWQPAIQKDTFIKELWPAQHLLGQKDVLKGESAIVQMPTSAGKTRATELVIRSAFLANRTSLVIIIAPFRALCHEIKNSLLEAFRGESTKVDE
;
A
#
# COMPACT_ATOMS: atom_id res chain seq x y z
N MET A 1 11.47 -12.80 -12.52
CA MET A 1 11.38 -12.45 -13.97
C MET A 1 11.78 -10.98 -14.17
N ARG A 2 12.17 -10.53 -15.38
CA ARG A 2 12.56 -9.13 -15.64
C ARG A 2 12.03 -8.63 -17.00
N PRO A 3 11.58 -7.37 -17.11
CA PRO A 3 11.08 -6.84 -18.38
C PRO A 3 12.22 -6.52 -19.35
N GLU A 4 12.13 -7.07 -20.56
CA GLU A 4 13.06 -6.80 -21.66
C GLU A 4 12.63 -5.57 -22.49
N GLN A 5 13.51 -5.09 -23.39
CA GLN A 5 13.22 -3.92 -24.24
C GLN A 5 11.94 -4.09 -25.07
N ARG A 6 11.64 -5.30 -25.55
CA ARG A 6 10.40 -5.56 -26.31
C ARG A 6 9.16 -5.39 -25.43
N SER A 7 9.22 -5.87 -24.19
CA SER A 7 8.14 -5.71 -23.21
C SER A 7 7.92 -4.24 -22.86
N GLN A 8 9.00 -3.48 -22.70
CA GLN A 8 8.94 -2.03 -22.45
C GLN A 8 8.30 -1.27 -23.62
N LYS A 9 8.64 -1.62 -24.87
CA LYS A 9 8.01 -1.03 -26.06
C LYS A 9 6.52 -1.36 -26.13
N LEU A 10 6.15 -2.61 -25.86
CA LEU A 10 4.76 -3.03 -25.87
C LEU A 10 3.92 -2.31 -24.81
N LEU A 11 4.44 -2.18 -23.57
CA LEU A 11 3.83 -1.35 -22.54
C LEU A 11 3.68 0.11 -22.99
N GLY A 12 4.70 0.67 -23.65
CA GLY A 12 4.65 2.03 -24.20
C GLY A 12 3.50 2.23 -25.20
N VAL A 13 3.26 1.25 -26.07
CA VAL A 13 2.12 1.26 -27.00
C VAL A 13 0.79 1.15 -26.26
N THR A 14 0.65 0.22 -25.31
CA THR A 14 -0.58 0.07 -24.49
C THR A 14 -0.90 1.36 -23.75
N ARG A 15 0.10 1.98 -23.12
CA ARG A 15 -0.06 3.25 -22.40
C ARG A 15 -0.44 4.39 -23.34
N SER A 16 0.10 4.41 -24.56
CA SER A 16 -0.27 5.41 -25.55
C SER A 16 -1.75 5.27 -25.93
N LYS A 17 -2.24 4.04 -26.14
CA LYS A 17 -3.67 3.77 -26.38
C LYS A 17 -4.53 4.23 -25.19
N ALA A 18 -4.15 3.89 -23.95
CA ALA A 18 -4.84 4.34 -22.74
C ALA A 18 -4.95 5.88 -22.67
N LYS A 19 -3.85 6.60 -22.95
CA LYS A 19 -3.86 8.07 -22.96
C LYS A 19 -4.76 8.68 -24.03
N MET A 20 -4.98 8.00 -25.14
CA MET A 20 -5.93 8.48 -26.15
C MET A 20 -7.37 8.42 -25.65
N TYR A 21 -7.72 7.39 -24.86
CA TYR A 21 -9.00 7.36 -24.14
C TYR A 21 -9.07 8.45 -23.06
N GLU A 22 -8.03 8.60 -22.24
CA GLU A 22 -7.98 9.62 -21.18
C GLU A 22 -8.16 11.06 -21.71
N TYR A 23 -7.58 11.36 -22.87
CA TYR A 23 -7.69 12.68 -23.51
C TYR A 23 -8.93 12.83 -24.42
N GLY A 24 -9.81 11.83 -24.46
CA GLY A 24 -11.04 11.89 -25.26
C GLY A 24 -10.79 11.98 -26.77
N VAL A 25 -9.68 11.42 -27.25
CA VAL A 25 -9.39 11.37 -28.68
C VAL A 25 -10.40 10.44 -29.36
N PRO A 26 -11.02 10.82 -30.50
CA PRO A 26 -11.91 9.93 -31.25
C PRO A 26 -11.25 8.60 -31.64
N GLU A 27 -11.97 7.48 -31.53
CA GLU A 27 -11.41 6.13 -31.72
C GLU A 27 -10.80 5.91 -33.12
N GLU A 28 -11.34 6.57 -34.15
CA GLU A 28 -10.81 6.58 -35.51
C GLU A 28 -9.39 7.15 -35.64
N HIS A 29 -8.97 7.96 -34.66
CA HIS A 29 -7.63 8.52 -34.58
C HIS A 29 -6.71 7.73 -33.66
N HIS A 30 -7.19 6.66 -33.03
CA HIS A 30 -6.37 5.87 -32.12
C HIS A 30 -5.24 5.14 -32.84
N ILE A 31 -4.11 4.99 -32.15
CA ILE A 31 -2.99 4.21 -32.66
C ILE A 31 -3.39 2.76 -32.90
N SER A 32 -2.86 2.17 -33.96
CA SER A 32 -2.93 0.73 -34.17
C SER A 32 -1.98 0.02 -33.22
N ILE A 33 -2.44 -1.03 -32.56
CA ILE A 33 -1.61 -1.87 -31.70
C ILE A 33 -1.08 -3.04 -32.54
N PRO A 34 0.23 -3.08 -32.87
CA PRO A 34 0.77 -4.06 -33.81
C PRO A 34 0.90 -5.47 -33.19
N GLN A 35 0.89 -5.57 -31.87
CA GLN A 35 1.02 -6.81 -31.13
C GLN A 35 0.10 -6.77 -29.92
N ASP A 36 -0.66 -7.84 -29.71
CA ASP A 36 -1.55 -7.98 -28.56
C ASP A 36 -0.79 -7.79 -27.22
N PRO A 37 -1.13 -6.75 -26.43
CA PRO A 37 -0.55 -6.50 -25.12
C PRO A 37 -0.80 -7.61 -24.10
N ALA A 38 -1.83 -8.45 -24.29
CA ALA A 38 -2.14 -9.56 -23.38
C ALA A 38 -0.98 -10.55 -23.24
N LYS A 39 -0.03 -10.57 -24.19
CA LYS A 39 1.22 -11.32 -24.10
C LYS A 39 2.09 -10.95 -22.90
N LEU A 40 1.88 -9.80 -22.28
CA LEU A 40 2.59 -9.39 -21.07
C LEU A 40 2.01 -9.98 -19.78
N PHE A 41 0.79 -10.55 -19.80
CA PHE A 41 0.15 -11.05 -18.56
C PHE A 41 0.99 -12.08 -17.84
N SER A 42 1.52 -13.10 -18.54
CA SER A 42 2.34 -14.13 -17.90
C SER A 42 3.60 -13.55 -17.24
N LEU A 43 4.21 -12.53 -17.86
CA LEU A 43 5.36 -11.82 -17.31
C LEU A 43 4.97 -11.01 -16.08
N THR A 44 3.91 -10.20 -16.17
CA THR A 44 3.56 -9.26 -15.10
C THR A 44 2.97 -9.95 -13.88
N ILE A 45 2.14 -10.98 -14.09
CA ILE A 45 1.63 -11.84 -13.02
C ILE A 45 2.77 -12.63 -12.39
N GLY A 46 3.68 -13.20 -13.20
CA GLY A 46 4.85 -13.92 -12.69
C GLY A 46 5.77 -13.02 -11.85
N MET A 47 5.97 -11.77 -12.24
CA MET A 47 6.74 -10.80 -11.45
C MET A 47 6.09 -10.43 -10.11
N LEU A 48 4.75 -10.31 -10.09
CA LEU A 48 4.00 -10.10 -8.85
C LEU A 48 4.13 -11.31 -7.92
N GLY A 49 3.94 -12.52 -8.46
CA GLY A 49 4.13 -13.77 -7.74
C GLY A 49 5.56 -13.95 -7.21
N ASP A 50 6.57 -13.66 -8.02
CA ASP A 50 7.99 -13.74 -7.63
C ASP A 50 8.29 -12.84 -6.42
N LEU A 51 7.83 -11.57 -6.45
CA LEU A 51 8.03 -10.66 -5.31
C LEU A 51 7.24 -11.12 -4.09
N ALA A 52 5.97 -11.51 -4.26
CA ALA A 52 5.13 -11.97 -3.15
C ALA A 52 5.75 -13.20 -2.46
N ALA A 53 6.15 -14.20 -3.25
CA ALA A 53 6.85 -15.37 -2.75
C ALA A 53 8.19 -15.02 -2.09
N ALA A 54 8.91 -14.00 -2.58
CA ALA A 54 10.15 -13.55 -1.96
C ALA A 54 9.92 -12.87 -0.59
N ILE A 55 8.90 -12.00 -0.48
CA ILE A 55 8.52 -11.36 0.79
C ILE A 55 8.11 -12.43 1.83
N ASN A 56 7.45 -13.50 1.38
CA ASN A 56 6.96 -14.56 2.26
C ASN A 56 8.04 -15.59 2.66
N ARG A 57 9.25 -15.53 2.11
CA ARG A 57 10.33 -16.46 2.42
C ARG A 57 11.32 -15.84 3.41
N GLU A 58 11.67 -16.62 4.42
CA GLU A 58 12.77 -16.25 5.32
C GLU A 58 14.14 -16.39 4.62
N GLY A 59 15.10 -15.53 4.99
CA GLY A 59 16.49 -15.66 4.58
C GLY A 59 16.84 -15.15 3.16
N ILE A 60 15.92 -14.46 2.48
CA ILE A 60 16.25 -13.79 1.21
C ILE A 60 17.07 -12.52 1.48
N GLN A 61 18.11 -12.30 0.67
CA GLN A 61 18.92 -11.09 0.75
C GLN A 61 18.08 -9.83 0.44
N PRO A 62 18.15 -8.78 1.27
CA PRO A 62 17.39 -7.53 1.06
C PRO A 62 17.56 -6.94 -0.34
N GLU A 63 18.77 -7.01 -0.92
CA GLU A 63 19.10 -6.50 -2.25
C GLU A 63 18.28 -7.20 -3.35
N SER A 64 18.00 -8.49 -3.19
CA SER A 64 17.19 -9.26 -4.15
C SER A 64 15.74 -8.82 -4.14
N ILE A 65 15.19 -8.50 -2.96
CA ILE A 65 13.83 -7.99 -2.81
C ILE A 65 13.71 -6.60 -3.44
N ILE A 66 14.73 -5.75 -3.28
CA ILE A 66 14.77 -4.42 -3.92
C ILE A 66 14.72 -4.54 -5.44
N GLU A 67 15.54 -5.42 -6.05
CA GLU A 67 15.52 -5.61 -7.50
C GLU A 67 14.16 -6.12 -8.00
N LEU A 68 13.55 -7.09 -7.31
CA LEU A 68 12.22 -7.60 -7.67
C LEU A 68 11.16 -6.51 -7.58
N ARG A 69 11.22 -5.69 -6.53
CA ARG A 69 10.31 -4.57 -6.30
C ARG A 69 10.43 -3.48 -7.37
N ASP A 70 11.65 -3.10 -7.73
CA ASP A 70 11.91 -2.08 -8.77
C ASP A 70 11.40 -2.55 -10.13
N ASN A 71 11.54 -3.85 -10.41
CA ASN A 71 10.97 -4.46 -11.60
C ASN A 71 9.43 -4.49 -11.54
N LEU A 72 8.80 -4.70 -10.37
CA LEU A 72 7.34 -4.79 -10.23
C LEU A 72 6.59 -3.50 -10.66
N ILE A 73 7.26 -2.35 -10.64
CA ILE A 73 6.71 -1.09 -11.19
C ILE A 73 6.27 -1.26 -12.64
N PHE A 74 6.95 -2.12 -13.41
CA PHE A 74 6.54 -2.48 -14.77
C PHE A 74 5.17 -3.16 -14.78
N SER A 75 4.94 -4.13 -13.90
CA SER A 75 3.67 -4.85 -13.80
C SER A 75 2.53 -3.93 -13.38
N ALA A 76 2.74 -3.11 -12.35
CA ALA A 76 1.73 -2.18 -11.87
C ALA A 76 1.27 -1.21 -12.99
N ARG A 77 2.24 -0.62 -13.70
CA ARG A 77 1.97 0.25 -14.86
C ARG A 77 1.28 -0.48 -16.00
N PHE A 78 1.60 -1.75 -16.21
CA PHE A 78 0.96 -2.55 -17.26
C PHE A 78 -0.49 -2.86 -16.93
N PHE A 79 -0.80 -3.32 -15.73
CA PHE A 79 -2.18 -3.58 -15.32
C PHE A 79 -3.05 -2.34 -15.46
N ASP A 80 -2.56 -1.20 -14.96
CA ASP A 80 -3.21 0.11 -15.09
C ASP A 80 -3.38 0.56 -16.56
N SER A 81 -2.31 0.48 -17.36
CA SER A 81 -2.38 0.88 -18.78
C SER A 81 -3.30 -0.03 -19.60
N TYR A 82 -3.30 -1.35 -19.32
CA TYR A 82 -4.15 -2.30 -20.03
C TYR A 82 -5.62 -2.05 -19.73
N LEU A 83 -5.95 -1.88 -18.45
CA LEU A 83 -7.28 -1.51 -17.97
C LEU A 83 -7.78 -0.22 -18.64
N GLN A 84 -6.99 0.85 -18.59
CA GLN A 84 -7.36 2.14 -19.21
C GLN A 84 -7.41 2.10 -20.75
N SER A 85 -6.78 1.11 -21.38
CA SER A 85 -6.81 0.96 -22.85
C SER A 85 -8.10 0.31 -23.37
N LYS A 86 -9.01 -0.13 -22.48
CA LYS A 86 -10.31 -0.74 -22.80
C LYS A 86 -10.23 -1.89 -23.82
N LEU A 87 -9.12 -2.61 -23.81
CA LEU A 87 -8.90 -3.73 -24.73
C LEU A 87 -9.72 -4.97 -24.35
N ASN A 88 -10.02 -5.14 -23.06
CA ASN A 88 -10.88 -6.20 -22.57
C ASN A 88 -11.48 -5.84 -21.20
N GLU A 89 -12.69 -5.29 -21.20
CA GLU A 89 -13.39 -4.84 -19.99
C GLU A 89 -13.79 -6.00 -19.05
N SER A 90 -13.89 -7.24 -19.55
CA SER A 90 -14.23 -8.40 -18.71
C SER A 90 -13.14 -8.75 -17.68
N LEU A 91 -11.91 -8.29 -17.90
CA LEU A 91 -10.80 -8.52 -16.99
C LEU A 91 -10.65 -7.42 -15.94
N ASP A 92 -11.44 -6.36 -16.03
CA ASP A 92 -11.21 -5.13 -15.27
C ASP A 92 -11.10 -5.36 -13.76
N PRO A 93 -11.99 -6.14 -13.11
CA PRO A 93 -11.88 -6.37 -11.67
C PRO A 93 -10.58 -7.10 -11.28
N TYR A 94 -10.19 -8.10 -12.08
CA TYR A 94 -8.94 -8.83 -11.86
C TYR A 94 -7.71 -7.92 -12.03
N LEU A 95 -7.73 -7.05 -13.05
CA LEU A 95 -6.64 -6.09 -13.30
C LEU A 95 -6.57 -5.01 -12.23
N VAL A 96 -7.72 -4.51 -11.75
CA VAL A 96 -7.80 -3.58 -10.62
C VAL A 96 -7.15 -4.20 -9.39
N LEU A 97 -7.50 -5.44 -9.05
CA LEU A 97 -6.98 -6.13 -7.87
C LEU A 97 -5.47 -6.35 -7.96
N LEU A 98 -4.98 -6.94 -9.06
CA LEU A 98 -3.55 -7.20 -9.25
C LEU A 98 -2.72 -5.91 -9.40
N GLY A 99 -3.26 -4.91 -10.08
CA GLY A 99 -2.61 -3.61 -10.25
C GLY A 99 -2.49 -2.87 -8.93
N SER A 100 -3.55 -2.88 -8.11
CA SER A 100 -3.53 -2.31 -6.76
C SER A 100 -2.50 -3.01 -5.88
N ALA A 101 -2.51 -4.34 -5.83
CA ALA A 101 -1.50 -5.11 -5.11
C ALA A 101 -0.08 -4.83 -5.60
N ALA A 102 0.13 -4.75 -6.91
CA ALA A 102 1.44 -4.45 -7.48
C ALA A 102 1.92 -3.04 -7.10
N TYR A 103 1.06 -2.02 -7.18
CA TYR A 103 1.37 -0.68 -6.72
C TYR A 103 1.70 -0.63 -5.23
N TYR A 104 0.92 -1.31 -4.39
CA TYR A 104 1.17 -1.38 -2.95
C TYR A 104 2.52 -2.02 -2.65
N LEU A 105 2.79 -3.20 -3.22
CA LEU A 105 4.03 -3.94 -3.00
C LEU A 105 5.26 -3.25 -3.60
N CYS A 106 5.11 -2.37 -4.61
CA CYS A 106 6.19 -1.56 -5.16
C CYS A 106 6.30 -0.12 -4.59
N ASP A 107 5.84 0.10 -3.35
CA ASP A 107 6.00 1.37 -2.60
C ASP A 107 5.21 2.56 -3.19
N LEU A 108 4.07 2.29 -3.83
CA LEU A 108 3.16 3.30 -4.36
C LEU A 108 1.76 3.17 -3.72
N PRO A 109 1.63 3.30 -2.39
CA PRO A 109 0.36 3.10 -1.68
C PRO A 109 -0.74 4.08 -2.13
N GLY A 110 -0.37 5.30 -2.53
CA GLY A 110 -1.33 6.26 -3.10
C GLY A 110 -1.94 5.78 -4.42
N SER A 111 -1.13 5.23 -5.33
CA SER A 111 -1.62 4.64 -6.58
C SER A 111 -2.45 3.39 -6.33
N SER A 112 -2.04 2.55 -5.38
CA SER A 112 -2.82 1.39 -4.93
C SER A 112 -4.20 1.79 -4.44
N SER A 113 -4.28 2.78 -3.55
CA SER A 113 -5.55 3.22 -2.96
C SER A 113 -6.50 3.85 -3.99
N VAL A 114 -5.96 4.58 -4.98
CA VAL A 114 -6.79 5.12 -6.07
C VAL A 114 -7.34 3.99 -6.95
N MET A 115 -6.51 3.02 -7.29
CA MET A 115 -6.89 1.91 -8.17
C MET A 115 -7.87 0.96 -7.49
N SER A 116 -7.67 0.62 -6.21
CA SER A 116 -8.55 -0.32 -5.48
C SER A 116 -9.98 0.19 -5.32
N LYS A 117 -10.18 1.52 -5.34
CA LYS A 117 -11.49 2.18 -5.29
C LYS A 117 -12.26 2.15 -6.62
N TRP A 118 -11.69 1.57 -7.68
CA TRP A 118 -12.42 1.37 -8.93
C TRP A 118 -13.41 0.21 -8.84
N ILE A 119 -13.20 -0.69 -7.87
CA ILE A 119 -14.22 -1.63 -7.41
C ILE A 119 -14.94 -0.96 -6.24
N ASP A 120 -16.23 -0.67 -6.44
CA ASP A 120 -17.11 -0.06 -5.42
C ASP A 120 -17.97 -1.17 -4.80
N GLY A 121 -17.83 -1.38 -3.50
CA GLY A 121 -18.43 -2.51 -2.78
C GLY A 121 -17.64 -3.81 -2.91
N ASP A 122 -18.36 -4.94 -2.93
CA ASP A 122 -17.79 -6.28 -2.93
C ASP A 122 -17.00 -6.60 -4.22
N CYS A 123 -15.98 -7.44 -4.11
CA CYS A 123 -15.24 -7.87 -5.29
C CYS A 123 -16.15 -8.77 -6.16
N PRO A 124 -16.18 -8.58 -7.49
CA PRO A 124 -16.79 -9.57 -8.37
C PRO A 124 -16.14 -10.94 -8.17
N ASP A 125 -16.89 -12.03 -8.36
CA ASP A 125 -16.34 -13.38 -8.27
C ASP A 125 -15.21 -13.58 -9.29
N LEU A 126 -14.01 -13.81 -8.77
CA LEU A 126 -12.79 -14.03 -9.54
C LEU A 126 -12.33 -15.49 -9.39
N ASP A 127 -13.22 -16.43 -9.06
CA ASP A 127 -12.91 -17.82 -8.71
C ASP A 127 -11.81 -17.93 -7.62
N GLY A 128 -11.70 -16.92 -6.75
CA GLY A 128 -10.72 -16.87 -5.67
C GLY A 128 -11.23 -17.45 -4.36
N GLU A 129 -12.52 -17.81 -4.30
CA GLU A 129 -13.15 -18.40 -3.11
C GLU A 129 -12.95 -17.47 -1.88
N GLY A 130 -13.30 -16.19 -2.05
CA GLY A 130 -13.26 -15.14 -1.01
C GLY A 130 -11.89 -14.48 -0.79
N LEU A 131 -10.82 -15.00 -1.40
CA LEU A 131 -9.49 -14.41 -1.31
C LEU A 131 -9.39 -13.06 -2.05
N GLU A 132 -10.17 -12.89 -3.11
CA GLU A 132 -10.30 -11.62 -3.83
C GLU A 132 -10.85 -10.51 -2.95
N ASP A 133 -11.86 -10.80 -2.13
CA ASP A 133 -12.46 -9.87 -1.18
C ASP A 133 -11.49 -9.51 -0.07
N LEU A 134 -10.82 -10.51 0.51
CA LEU A 134 -9.80 -10.27 1.53
C LEU A 134 -8.67 -9.38 0.99
N LEU A 135 -8.19 -9.65 -0.23
CA LEU A 135 -7.16 -8.84 -0.84
C LEU A 135 -7.64 -7.42 -1.14
N LEU A 136 -8.86 -7.26 -1.67
CA LEU A 136 -9.44 -5.94 -1.95
C LEU A 136 -9.59 -5.12 -0.66
N TRP A 137 -10.15 -5.72 0.39
CA TRP A 137 -10.31 -5.14 1.71
C TRP A 137 -8.99 -4.63 2.29
N LEU A 138 -7.94 -5.48 2.24
CA LEU A 138 -6.59 -5.08 2.67
C LEU A 138 -6.07 -3.86 1.87
N LEU A 139 -6.30 -3.82 0.56
CA LEU A 139 -5.81 -2.76 -0.32
C LEU A 139 -6.60 -1.46 -0.21
N GLN A 140 -7.88 -1.52 0.13
CA GLN A 140 -8.71 -0.35 0.42
C GLN A 140 -8.44 0.22 1.83
N ALA A 141 -7.98 -0.64 2.74
CA ALA A 141 -7.73 -0.31 4.15
C ALA A 141 -8.99 0.20 4.88
N ASP A 142 -10.15 -0.29 4.47
CA ASP A 142 -11.44 0.00 5.10
C ASP A 142 -11.74 -1.06 6.17
N LEU A 143 -11.37 -0.77 7.42
CA LEU A 143 -11.54 -1.70 8.54
C LEU A 143 -13.00 -1.87 9.00
N SER A 144 -13.98 -1.38 8.23
CA SER A 144 -15.41 -1.42 8.60
C SER A 144 -16.20 -2.60 8.01
N THR A 145 -15.58 -3.43 7.18
CA THR A 145 -16.28 -4.52 6.46
C THR A 145 -16.30 -5.83 7.24
N ASP A 146 -17.49 -6.41 7.39
CA ASP A 146 -17.69 -7.78 7.90
C ASP A 146 -17.63 -8.80 6.76
N PHE A 147 -16.85 -9.87 6.94
CA PHE A 147 -16.70 -10.98 5.97
C PHE A 147 -17.77 -12.10 6.13
N ASP A 148 -18.86 -11.82 6.85
CA ASP A 148 -19.80 -12.82 7.38
C ASP A 148 -20.61 -13.64 6.34
N ILE A 149 -20.39 -13.46 5.03
CA ILE A 149 -21.29 -13.94 3.98
C ILE A 149 -20.72 -15.12 3.16
N TRP A 150 -19.45 -15.49 3.34
CA TRP A 150 -18.83 -16.47 2.45
C TRP A 150 -18.73 -17.89 3.05
N ASP A 151 -19.16 -18.90 2.28
CA ASP A 151 -19.06 -20.32 2.63
C ASP A 151 -18.14 -21.04 1.63
N GLY A 152 -16.95 -21.44 2.08
CA GLY A 152 -16.03 -22.22 1.26
C GLY A 152 -14.69 -22.51 1.96
N PRO A 153 -13.72 -23.11 1.25
CA PRO A 153 -12.55 -23.76 1.85
C PRO A 153 -11.60 -22.83 2.62
N PHE A 154 -11.61 -21.52 2.34
CA PHE A 154 -10.70 -20.55 2.97
C PHE A 154 -11.35 -19.71 4.08
N ARG A 155 -12.60 -19.99 4.45
CA ARG A 155 -13.44 -19.11 5.26
C ARG A 155 -12.83 -18.83 6.62
N GLU A 156 -12.46 -19.88 7.34
CA GLU A 156 -11.86 -19.79 8.66
C GLU A 156 -10.58 -18.93 8.66
N TYR A 157 -9.76 -19.05 7.60
CA TYR A 157 -8.57 -18.23 7.43
C TYR A 157 -8.92 -16.76 7.18
N ILE A 158 -9.90 -16.48 6.31
CA ILE A 158 -10.33 -15.10 6.00
C ILE A 158 -10.90 -14.41 7.23
N GLU A 159 -11.81 -15.06 7.96
CA GLU A 159 -12.41 -14.53 9.20
C GLU A 159 -11.34 -14.29 10.27
N SER A 160 -10.45 -15.25 10.50
CA SER A 160 -9.38 -15.12 11.51
C SER A 160 -8.39 -14.02 11.14
N ILE A 161 -7.93 -13.99 9.89
CA ILE A 161 -6.96 -12.99 9.42
C ILE A 161 -7.56 -11.58 9.45
N SER A 162 -8.78 -11.39 8.96
CA SER A 162 -9.42 -10.07 8.93
C SER A 162 -9.59 -9.49 10.34
N LYS A 163 -10.13 -10.28 11.28
CA LYS A 163 -10.23 -9.89 12.69
C LYS A 163 -8.87 -9.50 13.29
N MET A 164 -7.85 -10.34 13.07
CA MET A 164 -6.53 -10.08 13.64
C MET A 164 -5.82 -8.89 13.01
N VAL A 165 -6.07 -8.60 11.74
CA VAL A 165 -5.59 -7.35 11.10
C VAL A 165 -6.24 -6.14 11.76
N VAL A 166 -7.55 -6.17 12.01
CA VAL A 166 -8.24 -5.09 12.75
C VAL A 166 -7.63 -4.92 14.14
N ASP A 167 -7.55 -5.99 14.93
CA ASP A 167 -6.99 -5.99 16.28
C ASP A 167 -5.56 -5.39 16.28
N PHE A 168 -4.69 -5.85 15.38
CA PHE A 168 -3.33 -5.34 15.24
C PHE A 168 -3.29 -3.84 14.92
N PHE A 169 -4.14 -3.32 14.04
CA PHE A 169 -4.12 -1.89 13.72
C PHE A 169 -4.77 -1.02 14.80
N GLU A 170 -5.64 -1.58 15.63
CA GLU A 170 -6.24 -0.90 16.78
C GLU A 170 -5.30 -0.81 17.98
N ASP A 171 -4.63 -1.91 18.35
CA ASP A 171 -3.86 -1.99 19.59
C ASP A 171 -2.37 -2.31 19.41
N GLY A 172 -1.96 -2.83 18.25
CA GLY A 172 -0.59 -3.20 17.87
C GLY A 172 -0.12 -4.57 18.36
N ASN A 173 -1.00 -5.42 18.88
CA ASN A 173 -0.67 -6.71 19.49
C ASN A 173 -0.82 -7.89 18.52
N ASP A 174 -0.40 -9.07 18.98
CA ASP A 174 -0.61 -10.37 18.32
C ASP A 174 -0.09 -10.51 16.88
N GLU A 175 0.96 -9.75 16.53
CA GLU A 175 1.69 -9.84 15.25
C GLU A 175 2.08 -11.30 14.92
N GLU A 176 2.65 -12.03 15.89
CA GLU A 176 3.12 -13.41 15.69
C GLU A 176 1.98 -14.35 15.29
N ASN A 177 0.83 -14.23 15.96
CA ASN A 177 -0.33 -15.06 15.68
C ASN A 177 -0.96 -14.71 14.32
N LEU A 178 -0.98 -13.42 13.94
CA LEU A 178 -1.45 -12.99 12.61
C LEU A 178 -0.55 -13.58 11.51
N ILE A 179 0.77 -13.54 11.70
CA ILE A 179 1.73 -14.14 10.77
C ILE A 179 1.57 -15.66 10.69
N ASP A 180 1.24 -16.33 11.78
CA ASP A 180 0.97 -17.77 11.80
C ASP A 180 -0.27 -18.09 10.95
N TRP A 181 -1.41 -17.42 11.18
CA TRP A 181 -2.63 -17.59 10.38
C TRP A 181 -2.42 -17.34 8.89
N VAL A 182 -1.68 -16.28 8.54
CA VAL A 182 -1.29 -16.00 7.16
C VAL A 182 -0.44 -17.12 6.58
N SER A 183 0.45 -17.72 7.37
CA SER A 183 1.28 -18.84 6.93
C SER A 183 0.47 -20.13 6.75
N GLN A 184 -0.56 -20.34 7.58
CA GLN A 184 -1.50 -21.46 7.43
C GLN A 184 -2.39 -21.31 6.19
N LEU A 185 -2.93 -20.10 5.93
CA LEU A 185 -3.65 -19.80 4.69
C LEU A 185 -2.78 -20.13 3.48
N ARG A 186 -1.53 -19.65 3.51
CA ARG A 186 -0.56 -19.88 2.44
C ARG A 186 -0.29 -21.37 2.24
N LYS A 187 -0.19 -22.16 3.31
CA LYS A 187 -0.07 -23.62 3.21
C LYS A 187 -1.30 -24.25 2.57
N ALA A 188 -2.50 -23.85 2.97
CA ALA A 188 -3.76 -24.38 2.44
C ALA A 188 -3.91 -24.12 0.93
N VAL A 189 -3.60 -22.91 0.44
CA VAL A 189 -3.68 -22.61 -1.00
C VAL A 189 -2.62 -23.36 -1.82
N TYR A 190 -1.47 -23.71 -1.24
CA TYR A 190 -0.44 -24.52 -1.92
C TYR A 190 -0.81 -26.01 -1.99
N GLU A 191 -1.52 -26.52 -0.99
CA GLU A 191 -1.95 -27.93 -0.93
C GLU A 191 -3.19 -28.20 -1.79
N HIS A 192 -4.12 -27.25 -1.84
CA HIS A 192 -5.47 -27.48 -2.37
C HIS A 192 -5.97 -26.41 -3.35
N GLY A 193 -5.26 -25.29 -3.50
CA GLY A 193 -5.71 -24.15 -4.28
C GLY A 193 -5.49 -24.28 -5.79
N THR A 194 -6.30 -23.56 -6.56
CA THR A 194 -6.06 -23.32 -7.98
C THR A 194 -4.85 -22.40 -8.18
N PRO A 195 -4.26 -22.30 -9.40
CA PRO A 195 -3.19 -21.35 -9.66
C PRO A 195 -3.53 -19.89 -9.31
N ARG A 196 -4.81 -19.51 -9.41
CA ARG A 196 -5.28 -18.17 -9.04
C ARG A 196 -5.36 -17.99 -7.53
N GLN A 197 -5.91 -18.96 -6.82
CA GLN A 197 -5.94 -18.95 -5.35
C GLN A 197 -4.53 -18.97 -4.74
N LEU A 198 -3.60 -19.70 -5.37
CA LEU A 198 -2.18 -19.67 -5.00
C LEU A 198 -1.60 -18.25 -5.13
N LEU A 199 -1.83 -17.59 -6.26
CA LEU A 199 -1.40 -16.20 -6.46
C LEU A 199 -2.01 -15.26 -5.41
N PHE A 200 -3.33 -15.34 -5.18
CA PHE A 200 -4.00 -14.49 -4.19
C PHE A 200 -3.47 -14.75 -2.78
N GLY A 201 -3.34 -16.00 -2.34
CA GLY A 201 -2.80 -16.33 -1.03
C GLY A 201 -1.36 -15.83 -0.84
N ASP A 202 -0.49 -15.96 -1.85
CA ASP A 202 0.86 -15.39 -1.81
C ASP A 202 0.85 -13.86 -1.71
N VAL A 203 0.01 -13.20 -2.51
CA VAL A 203 -0.09 -11.73 -2.53
C VAL A 203 -0.69 -11.20 -1.23
N ILE A 204 -1.74 -11.82 -0.68
CA ILE A 204 -2.35 -11.48 0.61
C ILE A 204 -1.29 -11.55 1.71
N ALA A 205 -0.54 -12.65 1.77
CA ALA A 205 0.52 -12.83 2.76
C ALA A 205 1.59 -11.74 2.65
N ALA A 206 2.01 -11.41 1.42
CA ALA A 206 2.99 -10.36 1.18
C ALA A 206 2.47 -8.96 1.54
N VAL A 207 1.20 -8.67 1.24
CA VAL A 207 0.54 -7.40 1.60
C VAL A 207 0.45 -7.26 3.11
N ILE A 208 0.00 -8.30 3.84
CA ILE A 208 -0.10 -8.25 5.31
C ILE A 208 1.26 -8.05 5.95
N ARG A 209 2.29 -8.81 5.54
CA ARG A 209 3.67 -8.63 6.03
C ARG A 209 4.15 -7.19 5.82
N LYS A 210 3.91 -6.65 4.62
CA LYS A 210 4.30 -5.28 4.30
C LYS A 210 3.52 -4.24 5.11
N LYS A 211 2.23 -4.45 5.36
CA LYS A 211 1.39 -3.62 6.22
C LYS A 211 1.89 -3.58 7.66
N ILE A 212 2.25 -4.74 8.21
CA ILE A 212 2.84 -4.86 9.56
C ILE A 212 4.16 -4.08 9.62
N GLU A 213 5.07 -4.27 8.67
CA GLU A 213 6.35 -3.53 8.61
C GLU A 213 6.18 -2.02 8.48
N ASN A 214 5.20 -1.59 7.69
CA ASN A 214 4.92 -0.17 7.51
C ASN A 214 4.05 0.42 8.63
N SER A 215 3.52 -0.40 9.54
CA SER A 215 2.60 0.07 10.56
C SER A 215 3.25 1.13 11.46
N SER A 216 2.47 2.12 11.89
CA SER A 216 2.90 3.10 12.88
C SER A 216 3.33 2.44 14.19
N TRP A 217 2.73 1.30 14.55
CA TRP A 217 3.07 0.50 15.72
C TRP A 217 4.49 -0.03 15.68
N LYS A 218 4.99 -0.44 14.51
CA LYS A 218 6.34 -0.98 14.34
C LYS A 218 7.35 0.11 13.98
N ALA A 219 7.01 0.94 13.01
CA ALA A 219 7.94 1.88 12.41
C ALA A 219 8.27 3.07 13.33
N LEU A 220 7.29 3.64 14.06
CA LEU A 220 7.53 4.84 14.87
C LEU A 220 8.41 4.56 16.09
N PRO A 221 8.18 3.52 16.91
CA PRO A 221 9.09 3.18 18.00
C PRO A 221 10.52 2.91 17.49
N PHE A 222 10.64 2.17 16.38
CA PHE A 222 11.93 1.84 15.77
C PHE A 222 12.69 3.09 15.33
N TYR A 223 12.07 3.97 14.53
CA TYR A 223 12.77 5.13 13.97
C TYR A 223 13.00 6.26 14.97
N SER A 224 12.14 6.40 15.98
CA SER A 224 12.31 7.45 17.00
C SER A 224 13.11 7.00 18.22
N GLU A 225 13.42 5.71 18.35
CA GLU A 225 13.98 5.09 19.57
C GLU A 225 13.15 5.42 20.82
N LEU A 226 11.83 5.58 20.65
CA LEU A 226 10.90 5.80 21.74
C LEU A 226 10.12 4.53 22.07
N PRO A 227 9.84 4.28 23.35
CA PRO A 227 8.94 3.21 23.76
C PRO A 227 7.56 3.30 23.09
N ARG A 228 6.95 2.16 22.78
CA ARG A 228 5.67 2.05 22.08
C ARG A 228 4.52 2.71 22.85
N ASP A 229 4.53 2.63 24.18
CA ASP A 229 3.57 3.27 25.09
C ASP A 229 3.53 4.79 24.93
N LYS A 230 4.63 5.44 24.53
CA LYS A 230 4.63 6.88 24.23
C LYS A 230 3.84 7.22 22.96
N TRP A 231 3.88 6.34 21.97
CA TRP A 231 3.18 6.56 20.70
C TRP A 231 1.73 6.08 20.74
N GLN A 232 1.39 5.14 21.62
CA GLN A 232 0.07 4.54 21.73
C GLN A 232 -1.09 5.57 21.73
N PRO A 233 -1.09 6.65 22.54
CA PRO A 233 -2.19 7.61 22.54
C PRO A 233 -2.39 8.34 21.22
N ALA A 234 -1.34 8.48 20.41
CA ALA A 234 -1.43 9.08 19.09
C ALA A 234 -1.88 8.05 18.05
N ILE A 235 -1.29 6.85 18.04
CA ILE A 235 -1.59 5.80 17.07
C ILE A 235 -3.06 5.36 17.16
N GLN A 236 -3.62 5.31 18.37
CA GLN A 236 -5.02 4.90 18.59
C GLN A 236 -6.05 5.91 18.08
N LYS A 237 -5.67 7.13 17.69
CA LYS A 237 -6.61 8.08 17.09
C LYS A 237 -6.97 7.65 15.68
N ASP A 238 -8.26 7.75 15.34
CA ASP A 238 -8.75 7.47 13.98
C ASP A 238 -8.13 8.39 12.93
N THR A 239 -7.82 9.63 13.32
CA THR A 239 -7.21 10.64 12.43
C THR A 239 -5.71 10.45 12.24
N PHE A 240 -5.07 9.55 12.99
CA PHE A 240 -3.63 9.33 12.91
C PHE A 240 -3.29 8.30 11.83
N ILE A 241 -2.15 8.48 11.19
CA ILE A 241 -1.71 7.54 10.14
C ILE A 241 -1.45 6.17 10.74
N LYS A 242 -2.03 5.13 10.13
CA LYS A 242 -1.86 3.74 10.58
C LYS A 242 -0.65 3.06 9.93
N GLU A 243 -0.28 3.52 8.73
CA GLU A 243 0.87 3.03 7.97
C GLU A 243 1.74 4.20 7.50
N LEU A 244 3.05 4.03 7.55
CA LEU A 244 4.03 4.96 7.02
C LEU A 244 4.23 4.72 5.52
N TRP A 245 4.30 5.83 4.78
CA TRP A 245 4.64 5.84 3.36
C TRP A 245 6.16 5.92 3.18
N PRO A 246 6.69 5.58 1.98
CA PRO A 246 8.13 5.55 1.73
C PRO A 246 8.86 6.85 2.13
N ALA A 247 8.21 8.00 1.92
CA ALA A 247 8.77 9.29 2.29
C ALA A 247 8.93 9.46 3.81
N GLN A 248 8.05 8.86 4.63
CA GLN A 248 8.10 8.90 6.09
C GLN A 248 9.11 7.87 6.63
N HIS A 249 9.19 6.69 6.02
CA HIS A 249 10.28 5.74 6.30
C HIS A 249 11.65 6.38 6.04
N LEU A 250 11.80 7.15 4.96
CA LEU A 250 13.05 7.85 4.65
C LEU A 250 13.43 8.87 5.74
N LEU A 251 12.45 9.57 6.35
CA LEU A 251 12.73 10.46 7.49
C LEU A 251 13.28 9.67 8.69
N GLY A 252 12.66 8.52 8.98
CA GLY A 252 13.10 7.64 10.05
C GLY A 252 14.50 7.08 9.82
N GLN A 253 14.79 6.61 8.59
CA GLN A 253 16.10 6.09 8.19
C GLN A 253 17.21 7.15 8.20
N LYS A 254 16.85 8.44 8.17
CA LYS A 254 17.78 9.57 8.26
C LYS A 254 17.80 10.19 9.66
N ASP A 255 17.30 9.46 10.66
CA ASP A 255 17.30 9.85 12.07
C ASP A 255 16.59 11.20 12.35
N VAL A 256 15.74 11.67 11.43
CA VAL A 256 15.00 12.93 11.60
C VAL A 256 14.05 12.84 12.79
N LEU A 257 13.44 11.67 12.99
CA LEU A 257 12.63 11.40 14.18
C LEU A 257 13.47 11.35 15.47
N LYS A 258 14.79 11.18 15.41
CA LYS A 258 15.70 11.27 16.58
C LYS A 258 16.26 12.66 16.80
N GLY A 259 16.11 13.56 15.82
CA GLY A 259 16.35 15.00 15.98
C GLY A 259 17.35 15.58 15.01
N GLU A 260 17.80 14.76 14.06
CA GLU A 260 18.69 15.22 13.03
C GLU A 260 18.01 16.23 12.12
N SER A 261 18.79 17.23 11.72
CA SER A 261 18.35 18.24 10.77
C SER A 261 18.32 17.65 9.36
N ALA A 262 17.30 17.97 8.57
CA ALA A 262 17.17 17.46 7.22
C ALA A 262 16.58 18.49 6.24
N ILE A 263 16.98 18.35 4.97
CA ILE A 263 16.32 18.99 3.83
C ILE A 263 15.52 17.91 3.13
N VAL A 264 14.20 18.11 3.06
CA VAL A 264 13.27 17.10 2.57
C VAL A 264 12.64 17.56 1.26
N GLN A 265 12.98 16.87 0.17
CA GLN A 265 12.33 17.06 -1.11
C GLN A 265 11.27 15.98 -1.32
N MET A 266 10.00 16.36 -1.12
CA MET A 266 8.84 15.53 -1.40
C MET A 266 8.02 16.15 -2.54
N PRO A 267 7.48 15.35 -3.48
CA PRO A 267 6.48 15.86 -4.42
C PRO A 267 5.20 16.27 -3.68
N THR A 268 4.33 17.04 -4.35
CA THR A 268 2.97 17.30 -3.85
C THR A 268 2.26 15.96 -3.63
N SER A 269 1.34 15.90 -2.66
CA SER A 269 0.59 14.69 -2.26
C SER A 269 1.41 13.49 -1.75
N ALA A 270 2.71 13.63 -1.48
CA ALA A 270 3.55 12.56 -0.90
C ALA A 270 3.51 12.47 0.64
N GLY A 271 2.58 13.19 1.29
CA GLY A 271 2.41 13.12 2.75
C GLY A 271 3.27 14.10 3.57
N LYS A 272 3.62 15.28 3.02
CA LYS A 272 4.42 16.30 3.72
C LYS A 272 3.82 16.73 5.07
N THR A 273 2.50 16.92 5.11
CA THR A 273 1.79 17.35 6.32
C THR A 273 1.93 16.32 7.44
N ARG A 274 1.77 15.04 7.10
CA ARG A 274 1.95 13.92 8.03
C ARG A 274 3.41 13.77 8.47
N ALA A 275 4.36 13.96 7.55
CA ALA A 275 5.78 14.02 7.89
C ALA A 275 6.09 15.11 8.93
N THR A 276 5.57 16.33 8.74
CA THR A 276 5.71 17.42 9.72
C THR A 276 5.09 17.05 11.06
N GLU A 277 3.88 16.49 11.06
CA GLU A 277 3.21 16.01 12.27
C GLU A 277 4.09 15.01 13.04
N LEU A 278 4.63 14.00 12.35
CA LEU A 278 5.50 12.97 12.96
C LEU A 278 6.75 13.57 13.60
N VAL A 279 7.42 14.50 12.92
CA VAL A 279 8.64 15.15 13.43
C VAL A 279 8.33 15.95 14.70
N ILE A 280 7.27 16.77 14.68
CA ILE A 280 6.84 17.58 15.83
C ILE A 280 6.47 16.68 17.01
N ARG A 281 5.63 15.68 16.75
CA ARG A 281 5.14 14.76 17.77
C ARG A 281 6.30 13.98 18.39
N SER A 282 7.20 13.46 17.57
CA SER A 282 8.40 12.76 18.05
C SER A 282 9.29 13.66 18.91
N ALA A 283 9.42 14.95 18.58
CA ALA A 283 10.20 15.89 19.38
C ALA A 283 9.57 16.13 20.77
N PHE A 284 8.25 16.24 20.84
CA PHE A 284 7.51 16.37 22.11
C PHE A 284 7.54 15.07 22.93
N LEU A 285 7.26 13.90 22.34
CA LEU A 285 7.28 12.62 23.05
C LEU A 285 8.66 12.26 23.62
N ALA A 286 9.72 12.70 22.94
CA ALA A 286 11.10 12.58 23.40
C ALA A 286 11.50 13.63 24.45
N ASN A 287 10.63 14.60 24.77
CA ASN A 287 10.93 15.76 25.62
C ASN A 287 12.16 16.56 25.12
N ARG A 288 12.42 16.59 23.80
CA ARG A 288 13.54 17.33 23.21
C ARG A 288 13.26 18.82 23.11
N THR A 289 11.99 19.20 23.02
CA THR A 289 11.54 20.59 22.97
C THR A 289 10.16 20.73 23.59
N SER A 290 9.82 21.95 24.01
CA SER A 290 8.48 22.37 24.42
C SER A 290 7.83 23.38 23.45
N LEU A 291 8.57 23.81 22.43
CA LEU A 291 8.13 24.79 21.43
C LEU A 291 8.63 24.40 20.04
N VAL A 292 7.75 24.51 19.05
CA VAL A 292 8.09 24.39 17.63
C VAL A 292 7.66 25.66 16.92
N ILE A 293 8.53 26.21 16.07
CA ILE A 293 8.24 27.36 15.22
C ILE A 293 8.22 26.87 13.77
N ILE A 294 7.09 27.04 13.10
CA ILE A 294 6.93 26.71 11.68
C ILE A 294 6.92 28.00 10.88
N ILE A 295 7.81 28.10 9.89
CA ILE A 295 7.92 29.27 9.01
C ILE A 295 7.40 28.87 7.64
N ALA A 296 6.36 29.56 7.17
CA ALA A 296 5.80 29.38 5.84
C ALA A 296 5.79 30.70 5.04
N PRO A 297 5.93 30.65 3.71
CA PRO A 297 6.05 31.84 2.87
C PRO A 297 4.77 32.66 2.71
N PHE A 298 3.58 32.11 3.01
CA PHE A 298 2.30 32.76 2.77
C PHE A 298 1.35 32.56 3.95
N ARG A 299 0.56 33.61 4.28
CA ARG A 299 -0.48 33.54 5.33
C ARG A 299 -1.50 32.43 5.12
N ALA A 300 -1.94 32.22 3.88
CA ALA A 300 -2.87 31.14 3.56
C ALA A 300 -2.31 29.75 3.92
N LEU A 301 -1.00 29.55 3.70
CA LEU A 301 -0.33 28.30 4.06
C LEU A 301 -0.13 28.18 5.58
N CYS A 302 0.15 29.27 6.29
CA CYS A 302 0.16 29.28 7.75
C CYS A 302 -1.20 28.83 8.31
N HIS A 303 -2.31 29.39 7.80
CA HIS A 303 -3.66 28.99 8.19
C HIS A 303 -3.95 27.50 7.90
N GLU A 304 -3.54 26.99 6.74
CA GLU A 304 -3.69 25.57 6.37
C GLU A 304 -2.94 24.65 7.35
N ILE A 305 -1.65 24.96 7.62
CA ILE A 305 -0.81 24.20 8.55
C ILE A 305 -1.41 24.25 9.96
N LYS A 306 -1.85 25.43 10.42
CA LYS A 306 -2.48 25.61 11.73
C LYS A 306 -3.70 24.71 11.88
N ASN A 307 -4.62 24.73 10.91
CA ASN A 307 -5.85 23.93 10.96
C ASN A 307 -5.53 22.43 10.98
N SER A 308 -4.57 21.99 10.15
CA SER A 308 -4.15 20.60 10.13
C SER A 308 -3.53 20.14 11.46
N LEU A 309 -2.68 20.97 12.07
CA LEU A 309 -2.06 20.65 13.36
C LEU A 309 -3.06 20.71 14.52
N LEU A 310 -4.03 21.64 14.49
CA LEU A 310 -5.11 21.68 15.47
C LEU A 310 -5.94 20.40 15.47
N GLU A 311 -6.18 19.82 14.29
CA GLU A 311 -6.86 18.54 14.15
C GLU A 311 -5.99 17.38 14.65
N ALA A 312 -4.72 17.32 14.22
CA ALA A 312 -3.78 16.28 14.61
C ALA A 312 -3.52 16.20 16.12
N PHE A 313 -3.39 17.35 16.78
CA PHE A 313 -3.14 17.47 18.22
C PHE A 313 -4.43 17.67 19.03
N ARG A 314 -5.61 17.49 18.43
CA ARG A 314 -6.89 17.61 19.14
C ARG A 314 -6.92 16.65 20.34
N GLY A 315 -7.31 17.18 21.50
CA GLY A 315 -7.38 16.43 22.76
C GLY A 315 -6.04 16.22 23.45
N GLU A 316 -4.96 16.85 23.00
CA GLU A 316 -3.64 16.80 23.63
C GLU A 316 -3.32 18.11 24.38
N SER A 317 -2.25 18.11 25.18
CA SER A 317 -1.78 19.30 25.91
C SER A 317 -1.10 20.34 25.01
N THR A 318 -0.84 20.00 23.75
CA THR A 318 -0.19 20.86 22.76
C THR A 318 -1.10 22.00 22.32
N LYS A 319 -0.61 23.24 22.44
CA LYS A 319 -1.30 24.44 21.94
C LYS A 319 -0.73 24.82 20.57
N VAL A 320 -1.60 25.11 19.61
CA VAL A 320 -1.23 25.55 18.25
C VAL A 320 -1.74 26.97 18.04
N ASP A 321 -0.85 27.89 17.67
CA ASP A 321 -1.18 29.29 17.39
C ASP A 321 -0.44 29.82 16.15
N GLU A 322 -0.89 30.96 15.62
CA GLU A 322 -0.28 31.69 14.50
C GLU A 322 -0.13 33.19 14.82
#